data_AF-A0A3M1QB49-F1
#
_entry.id   AF-A0A3M1QB49-F1
#
_cell.length_a   1.000
_cell.length_b   1.000
_cell.length_c   1.000
_cell.angle_alpha   90.00
_cell.angle_beta   90.00
_cell.angle_gamma   90.00
#
_symmetry.space_group_name_H-M   'P 1'
#
loop_
_entity.id
_entity.type
_entity.pdbx_description
1 polymer ?
#
loop_
_entity_poly.entity_id
_entity_poly.type
_entity_poly.pdbx_seq_one_letter_code
_entity_poly.pdbx_strand_id
1 'polypeptide(L)'
;MRTSNRSIDAKTFAIGVLAVTASVLFVGFLLVTMTPRSAYAIGHLDRNEDYIMLTQQVSNSTEALLIIDAAVKQLNVYGLQGQKDLRLLQRIRLDRLPGTQEEEARRGRNP
;
A
#
# COMPACT_ATOMS: atom_id res chain seq x y z
N MET A 1 -31.88 44.17 38.75
CA MET A 1 -31.61 42.89 38.09
C MET A 1 -30.39 42.27 38.75
N ARG A 2 -30.57 41.41 39.77
CA ARG A 2 -29.46 40.79 40.53
C ARG A 2 -28.99 39.54 39.77
N THR A 3 -27.78 39.54 39.27
CA THR A 3 -27.12 38.36 38.71
C THR A 3 -26.75 37.41 39.85
N SER A 4 -27.44 36.27 39.95
CA SER A 4 -27.11 35.18 40.86
C SER A 4 -25.76 34.60 40.48
N ASN A 5 -24.73 34.89 41.26
CA ASN A 5 -23.40 34.31 41.07
C ASN A 5 -23.40 32.91 41.70
N ARG A 6 -23.72 31.88 40.91
CA ARG A 6 -23.63 30.48 41.37
C ARG A 6 -22.15 30.12 41.48
N SER A 7 -21.67 29.91 42.69
CA SER A 7 -20.36 29.29 42.92
C SER A 7 -20.35 27.88 42.34
N ILE A 8 -19.28 27.54 41.61
CA ILE A 8 -19.08 26.20 41.08
C ILE A 8 -18.85 25.24 42.25
N ASP A 9 -19.69 24.21 42.37
CA ASP A 9 -19.51 23.14 43.35
C ASP A 9 -18.37 22.20 42.91
N ALA A 10 -17.63 21.66 43.88
CA ALA A 10 -16.48 20.78 43.66
C ALA A 10 -16.86 19.55 42.82
N LYS A 11 -18.09 19.05 42.97
CA LYS A 11 -18.64 17.97 42.15
C LYS A 11 -18.71 18.35 40.67
N THR A 12 -19.25 19.53 40.37
CA THR A 12 -19.37 20.04 39.00
C THR A 12 -17.98 20.26 38.38
N PHE A 13 -17.04 20.76 39.17
CA PHE A 13 -15.65 20.91 38.73
C PHE A 13 -14.99 19.56 38.40
N ALA A 14 -15.12 18.57 39.30
CA ALA A 14 -14.56 17.23 39.09
C ALA A 14 -15.14 16.53 37.85
N ILE A 15 -16.46 16.66 37.62
CA ILE A 15 -17.11 16.13 36.41
C ILE A 15 -16.54 16.78 35.16
N GLY A 16 -16.34 18.11 35.16
CA GLY A 16 -15.75 18.83 34.05
C GLY A 16 -14.33 18.35 33.73
N VAL A 17 -13.48 18.22 34.75
CA VAL A 17 -12.10 17.74 34.58
C VAL A 17 -12.07 16.30 34.04
N LEU A 18 -12.91 15.41 34.57
CA LEU A 18 -13.00 14.02 34.11
C LEU A 18 -13.49 13.94 32.66
N ALA A 19 -14.48 14.76 32.28
CA ALA A 19 -14.98 14.81 30.92
C ALA A 19 -13.90 15.26 29.93
N VAL A 20 -13.17 16.34 30.24
CA VAL A 20 -12.07 16.84 29.40
C VAL A 20 -10.96 15.79 29.28
N THR A 21 -10.59 15.16 30.39
CA THR A 21 -9.56 14.11 30.42
C THR A 21 -9.98 12.91 29.55
N ALA A 22 -11.24 12.47 29.68
CA ALA A 22 -11.78 11.39 28.85
C ALA A 22 -11.74 11.74 27.36
N SER A 23 -12.09 12.98 26.99
CA SER A 23 -12.02 13.44 25.59
C SER A 23 -10.58 13.42 25.05
N VAL A 24 -9.61 13.90 25.82
CA VAL A 24 -8.20 13.90 25.40
C VAL A 24 -7.68 12.47 25.22
N LEU A 25 -7.97 11.58 26.17
CA LEU A 25 -7.58 10.16 26.09
C LEU A 25 -8.26 9.46 24.91
N PHE A 26 -9.54 9.76 24.65
CA PHE A 26 -10.28 9.19 23.54
C PHE A 26 -9.69 9.60 22.19
N VAL A 27 -9.35 10.88 22.01
CA VAL A 27 -8.68 11.37 20.79
C VAL A 27 -7.30 10.73 20.65
N GLY A 28 -6.51 10.65 21.73
CA GLY A 28 -5.22 9.96 21.71
C GLY A 28 -5.34 8.49 21.31
N PHE A 29 -6.33 7.79 21.85
CA PHE A 29 -6.64 6.40 21.49
C PHE A 29 -7.04 6.27 20.02
N LEU A 30 -7.89 7.16 19.50
CA LEU A 30 -8.24 7.17 18.07
C LEU A 30 -6.99 7.37 17.20
N LEU A 31 -6.11 8.30 17.55
CA LEU A 31 -4.88 8.54 16.78
C LEU A 31 -3.97 7.30 16.75
N VAL A 32 -3.86 6.58 17.86
CA VAL A 32 -3.07 5.34 17.95
C VAL A 32 -3.72 4.18 17.20
N THR A 33 -5.05 4.09 17.19
CA THR A 33 -5.77 2.95 16.59
C THR A 33 -6.10 3.15 15.11
N MET A 34 -6.18 4.39 14.64
CA MET A 34 -6.39 4.74 13.24
C MET A 34 -5.08 4.82 12.44
N THR A 35 -4.06 4.05 12.82
CA THR A 35 -2.87 3.87 11.98
C THR A 35 -3.32 3.43 10.58
N PRO A 36 -2.77 4.01 9.50
CA PRO A 36 -3.11 3.61 8.14
C PRO A 36 -2.95 2.10 8.00
N ARG A 37 -4.05 1.41 7.70
CA ARG A 37 -3.95 0.02 7.25
C ARG A 37 -3.21 0.03 5.93
N SER A 38 -2.27 -0.89 5.73
CA SER A 38 -1.62 -1.07 4.44
C SER A 38 -2.69 -1.20 3.36
N ALA A 39 -2.68 -0.29 2.39
CA ALA A 39 -3.59 -0.36 1.26
C ALA A 39 -3.10 -1.49 0.35
N TYR A 40 -3.77 -2.65 0.43
CA TYR A 40 -3.49 -3.77 -0.45
C TYR A 40 -4.00 -3.44 -1.84
N ALA A 41 -3.09 -3.38 -2.81
CA ALA A 41 -3.43 -3.19 -4.21
C ALA A 41 -3.32 -4.50 -4.99
N ILE A 42 -3.44 -5.67 -4.33
CA ILE A 42 -3.20 -6.97 -4.95
C ILE A 42 -4.06 -7.17 -6.20
N GLY A 43 -3.43 -7.58 -7.31
CA GLY A 43 -4.10 -7.85 -8.57
C GLY A 43 -4.49 -6.60 -9.36
N HIS A 44 -3.97 -5.42 -9.00
CA HIS A 44 -4.15 -4.23 -9.81
C HIS A 44 -3.25 -4.32 -11.04
N LEU A 45 -3.86 -4.23 -12.21
CA LEU A 45 -3.19 -4.23 -13.50
C LEU A 45 -3.34 -2.85 -14.10
N ASP A 46 -2.23 -2.22 -14.41
CA ASP A 46 -2.19 -1.01 -15.22
C ASP A 46 -1.35 -1.28 -16.47
N ARG A 47 -1.78 -0.72 -17.61
CA ARG A 47 -1.09 -0.88 -18.89
C ARG A 47 -1.03 0.46 -19.59
N ASN A 48 0.20 0.87 -19.93
CA ASN A 48 0.44 2.05 -20.74
C ASN A 48 1.40 1.73 -21.86
N GLU A 49 0.92 1.77 -23.11
CA GLU A 49 1.65 1.49 -24.36
C GLU A 49 2.56 0.25 -24.27
N ASP A 50 3.82 0.46 -23.88
CA ASP A 50 4.88 -0.55 -23.81
C ASP A 50 5.12 -1.13 -22.40
N TYR A 51 4.47 -0.59 -21.38
CA TYR A 51 4.60 -1.02 -20.00
C TYR A 51 3.33 -1.69 -19.50
N ILE A 52 3.50 -2.84 -18.85
CA ILE A 52 2.45 -3.51 -18.09
C ILE A 52 2.92 -3.58 -16.64
N MET A 53 2.15 -2.98 -15.75
CA MET A 53 2.39 -2.95 -14.31
C MET A 53 1.36 -3.82 -13.61
N LEU A 54 1.83 -4.74 -12.77
CA LEU A 54 1.00 -5.61 -11.96
C LEU A 54 1.47 -5.58 -10.52
N THR A 55 0.57 -5.34 -9.59
CA THR A 55 0.80 -5.55 -8.17
C THR A 55 0.40 -6.98 -7.80
N GLN A 56 1.33 -7.76 -7.24
CA GLN A 56 1.09 -9.15 -6.86
C GLN A 56 1.51 -9.40 -5.42
N GLN A 57 0.70 -10.19 -4.71
CA GLN A 57 1.11 -10.73 -3.42
C GLN A 57 2.01 -11.95 -3.65
N VAL A 58 3.27 -11.86 -3.25
CA VAL A 58 4.24 -12.98 -3.33
C VAL A 58 4.15 -13.84 -2.06
N SER A 59 3.80 -13.24 -0.93
CA SER A 59 3.57 -13.94 0.35
C SER A 59 2.57 -13.18 1.23
N ASN A 60 2.12 -13.78 2.33
CA ASN A 60 1.22 -13.13 3.31
C ASN A 60 1.74 -11.79 3.84
N SER A 61 3.05 -11.54 3.78
CA SER A 61 3.69 -10.31 4.25
C SER A 61 4.48 -9.57 3.17
N THR A 62 4.41 -9.99 1.91
CA THR A 62 5.22 -9.42 0.83
C THR A 62 4.38 -9.16 -0.41
N GLU A 63 4.28 -7.89 -0.77
CA GLU A 63 3.78 -7.45 -2.06
C GLU A 63 4.95 -7.10 -2.98
N ALA A 64 4.79 -7.43 -4.25
CA ALA A 64 5.71 -7.08 -5.31
C ALA A 64 4.99 -6.29 -6.40
N LEU A 65 5.70 -5.33 -6.98
CA LEU A 65 5.31 -4.63 -8.20
C LEU A 65 6.10 -5.22 -9.36
N LEU A 66 5.41 -5.84 -10.30
CA LEU A 66 5.97 -6.37 -11.52
C LEU A 66 5.79 -5.33 -12.63
N ILE A 67 6.87 -5.00 -13.32
CA ILE A 67 6.87 -4.09 -14.48
C ILE A 67 7.44 -4.83 -15.67
N ILE A 68 6.59 -5.10 -16.66
CA ILE A 68 6.97 -5.67 -17.95
C ILE A 68 7.15 -4.50 -18.91
N ASP A 69 8.37 -4.33 -19.42
CA ASP A 69 8.72 -3.40 -20.48
C ASP A 69 8.84 -4.18 -21.80
N ALA A 70 7.89 -3.95 -22.70
CA ALA A 70 7.84 -4.58 -24.00
C ALA A 70 8.90 -4.03 -24.97
N ALA A 71 9.29 -2.76 -24.83
CA ALA A 71 10.27 -2.10 -25.69
C ALA A 71 11.67 -2.71 -25.49
N VAL A 72 12.08 -2.93 -24.24
CA VAL A 72 13.39 -3.57 -23.94
C VAL A 72 13.30 -5.07 -23.65
N LYS A 73 12.09 -5.66 -23.76
CA LYS A 73 11.80 -7.08 -23.47
C LYS A 73 12.30 -7.51 -22.10
N GLN A 74 11.95 -6.75 -21.05
CA GLN A 74 12.39 -7.03 -19.68
C GLN A 74 11.22 -7.05 -18.70
N LEU A 75 11.33 -7.91 -17.70
CA LEU A 75 10.49 -7.92 -16.52
C LEU A 75 11.34 -7.48 -15.32
N ASN A 76 10.93 -6.41 -14.66
CA ASN A 76 11.49 -5.96 -13.39
C ASN A 76 10.52 -6.29 -12.26
N VAL A 77 11.02 -6.90 -11.19
CA VAL A 77 10.25 -7.21 -9.98
C VAL A 77 10.77 -6.31 -8.87
N TYR A 78 9.90 -5.45 -8.36
CA TYR A 78 10.19 -4.58 -7.23
C TYR A 78 9.48 -5.10 -5.99
N GLY A 79 10.16 -5.05 -4.85
CA GLY A 79 9.59 -5.34 -3.54
C GLY A 79 9.55 -4.09 -2.71
N LEU A 80 8.51 -3.96 -1.89
CA LEU A 80 8.47 -2.89 -0.89
C LEU A 80 9.42 -3.23 0.28
N GLN A 81 10.36 -2.34 0.57
CA GLN A 81 11.21 -2.41 1.75
C GLN A 81 10.87 -1.24 2.69
N GLY A 82 10.35 -1.55 3.88
CA GLY A 82 9.83 -0.53 4.79
C GLY A 82 8.51 0.07 4.29
N GLN A 83 8.26 1.36 4.58
CA GLN A 83 6.98 2.01 4.23
C GLN A 83 6.97 2.74 2.89
N LYS A 84 8.13 3.09 2.30
CA LYS A 84 8.20 4.00 1.14
C LYS A 84 9.34 3.71 0.14
N ASP A 85 10.08 2.62 0.31
CA ASP A 85 11.21 2.31 -0.59
C ASP A 85 10.88 1.09 -1.46
N LEU A 86 11.05 1.24 -2.77
CA LEU A 86 10.89 0.16 -3.75
C LEU A 86 12.27 -0.33 -4.15
N ARG A 87 12.60 -1.56 -3.77
CA ARG A 87 13.85 -2.20 -4.19
C ARG A 87 13.62 -3.14 -5.35
N LEU A 88 14.49 -3.05 -6.35
CA LEU A 88 14.56 -4.05 -7.41
C LEU A 88 15.02 -5.38 -6.81
N LEU A 89 14.12 -6.36 -6.80
CA LEU A 89 14.40 -7.72 -6.36
C LEU A 89 15.04 -8.53 -7.49
N GLN A 90 14.48 -8.41 -8.70
CA GLN A 90 14.92 -9.22 -9.83
C GLN A 90 14.68 -8.50 -11.16
N ARG A 91 15.59 -8.74 -12.10
CA ARG A 91 15.42 -8.36 -13.51
C ARG A 91 15.52 -9.61 -14.37
N ILE A 92 14.49 -9.87 -15.16
CA ILE A 92 14.38 -11.02 -16.04
C ILE A 92 14.31 -10.51 -17.48
N ARG A 93 15.13 -11.11 -18.35
CA ARG A 93 15.10 -10.87 -19.78
C ARG A 93 14.05 -11.78 -20.42
N LEU A 94 13.06 -11.21 -21.08
CA LEU A 94 11.90 -11.94 -21.63
C LEU A 94 12.25 -12.69 -22.91
N ASP A 95 13.25 -12.22 -23.67
CA ASP A 95 13.80 -12.86 -24.86
C ASP A 95 14.47 -14.21 -24.59
N ARG A 96 14.77 -14.51 -23.32
CA ARG A 96 15.47 -15.73 -22.89
C ARG A 96 14.56 -16.70 -22.13
N LEU A 97 13.25 -16.44 -22.10
CA LEU A 97 12.31 -17.33 -21.44
C LEU A 97 12.10 -18.61 -22.27
N PRO A 98 12.06 -19.80 -21.64
CA PRO A 98 11.79 -21.04 -22.34
C PRO A 98 10.42 -20.99 -23.04
N GLY A 99 10.39 -21.25 -24.35
CA GLY A 99 9.16 -21.29 -25.16
C GLY A 99 9.11 -20.31 -26.34
N THR A 100 9.83 -19.19 -26.30
CA THR A 100 9.85 -18.22 -27.41
C THR A 100 10.62 -18.73 -28.63
N GLN A 101 11.72 -19.47 -28.41
CA GLN A 101 12.56 -19.99 -29.51
C GLN A 101 11.90 -21.17 -30.27
N GLU A 102 11.08 -21.98 -29.59
CA GLU A 102 10.40 -23.11 -30.24
C GLU A 102 9.24 -22.67 -31.13
N GLU A 103 8.52 -21.60 -30.78
CA GLU A 103 7.46 -21.04 -31.61
C GLU A 103 8.00 -20.34 -32.86
N GLU A 104 9.09 -19.58 -32.75
CA GLU A 104 9.75 -18.97 -33.92
C GLU A 104 10.31 -20.04 -34.88
N ALA A 105 10.91 -21.11 -34.35
CA ALA A 105 11.41 -22.22 -35.16
C ALA A 105 10.28 -23.02 -35.84
N ARG A 106 9.08 -23.07 -35.25
CA ARG A 106 7.89 -23.68 -35.86
C ARG A 106 7.23 -22.78 -36.91
N ARG A 107 7.19 -21.46 -36.70
CA ARG A 107 6.66 -20.50 -37.69
C ARG A 107 7.54 -20.39 -38.93
N GLY A 108 8.86 -20.54 -38.82
CA GLY A 108 9.77 -20.55 -39.97
C GLY A 108 9.73 -21.82 -40.83
N ARG A 109 8.97 -22.85 -40.45
CA ARG A 109 8.95 -24.17 -41.11
C ARG A 109 7.67 -24.45 -41.92
N ASN A 110 6.69 -23.55 -41.91
CA ASN A 110 5.51 -23.63 -42.78
C ASN A 110 5.57 -22.55 -43.88
N PRO A 111 6.08 -22.87 -45.08
CA PRO A 111 5.82 -22.08 -46.29
C PRO A 111 4.37 -22.21 -46.77
#